data_AF-A0A6V8D4H9-F1
#
_entry.id   AF-A0A6V8D4H9-F1
#
_cell.length_a   1.000
_cell.length_b   1.000
_cell.length_c   1.000
_cell.angle_alpha   90.00
_cell.angle_beta   90.00
_cell.angle_gamma   90.00
#
_symmetry.space_group_name_H-M   'P 1'
#
loop_
_entity.id
_entity.type
_entity.pdbx_description
1 polymer ?
#
loop_
_entity_poly.entity_id
_entity_poly.type
_entity_poly.pdbx_seq_one_letter_code
_entity_poly.pdbx_strand_id
1 'polypeptide(L)'
;MVRSTKLVVALCLVGLLAIPAFANSGGPPYLNSDNQETAKYGCTCHYSSPGDRAVVMASGIPVMYEPDQSYEFVITVADSVTLAGADGNTKAGFLLTDNGAGNFSWDDSQEIREADGDPNAVSHSETGDGVWTISWTAPSSDSGTILFSIAG
;
A
#
# COMPACT_ATOMS: atom_id res chain seq x y z
N MET A 1 -19.42 -39.99 -24.70
CA MET A 1 -18.67 -38.73 -24.95
C MET A 1 -19.26 -37.52 -24.23
N VAL A 2 -20.59 -37.29 -24.23
CA VAL A 2 -21.27 -36.10 -23.63
C VAL A 2 -21.10 -35.94 -22.10
N ARG A 3 -20.94 -37.03 -21.34
CA ARG A 3 -20.84 -37.00 -19.86
C ARG A 3 -19.51 -36.43 -19.36
N SER A 4 -18.43 -36.55 -20.14
CA SER A 4 -17.10 -36.03 -19.82
C SER A 4 -17.02 -34.52 -20.10
N THR A 5 -17.68 -34.03 -21.16
CA THR A 5 -17.71 -32.59 -21.49
C THR A 5 -18.41 -31.76 -20.43
N LYS A 6 -19.53 -32.24 -19.86
CA LYS A 6 -20.24 -31.55 -18.76
C LYS A 6 -19.42 -31.52 -17.47
N LEU A 7 -18.67 -32.59 -17.19
CA LEU A 7 -17.77 -32.65 -16.04
C LEU A 7 -16.60 -31.67 -16.18
N VAL A 8 -16.00 -31.59 -17.37
CA VAL A 8 -14.93 -30.64 -17.69
C VAL A 8 -15.42 -29.19 -17.57
N VAL A 9 -16.60 -28.87 -18.12
CA VAL A 9 -17.19 -27.53 -18.01
C VAL A 9 -17.50 -27.18 -16.56
N ALA A 10 -18.03 -28.12 -15.77
CA ALA A 10 -18.28 -27.91 -14.34
C ALA A 10 -16.99 -27.66 -13.55
N LEU A 11 -15.92 -28.43 -13.82
CA LEU A 11 -14.60 -28.22 -13.22
C LEU A 11 -13.98 -26.88 -13.63
N CYS A 12 -14.12 -26.47 -14.89
CA CYS A 12 -13.67 -25.15 -15.34
C CYS A 12 -14.45 -24.03 -14.64
N LEU A 13 -15.78 -24.13 -14.53
CA LEU A 13 -16.60 -23.12 -13.85
C LEU A 13 -16.26 -23.01 -12.35
N VAL A 14 -16.06 -24.13 -11.67
CA VAL A 14 -15.60 -24.14 -10.26
C VAL A 14 -14.19 -23.57 -10.14
N GLY A 15 -13.30 -23.88 -11.10
CA GLY A 15 -11.97 -23.28 -11.17
C GLY A 15 -12.00 -21.76 -11.38
N LEU A 16 -12.86 -21.26 -12.28
CA LEU A 16 -13.03 -19.81 -12.51
C LEU A 16 -13.60 -19.08 -11.29
N LEU A 17 -14.48 -19.72 -10.53
CA LEU A 17 -15.03 -19.17 -9.28
C LEU A 17 -13.99 -19.14 -8.14
N ALA A 18 -12.91 -19.92 -8.22
CA ALA A 18 -11.81 -19.91 -7.26
C ALA A 18 -10.74 -18.84 -7.54
N ILE A 19 -10.69 -18.27 -8.75
CA ILE A 19 -9.73 -17.22 -9.12
C ILE A 19 -9.79 -15.99 -8.19
N PRO A 20 -10.96 -15.42 -7.83
CA PRO A 20 -11.01 -14.27 -6.92
C PRO A 20 -10.61 -14.60 -5.47
N ALA A 21 -10.42 -15.88 -5.11
CA ALA A 21 -9.93 -16.28 -3.79
C ALA A 21 -8.39 -16.20 -3.67
N PHE A 22 -7.67 -16.05 -4.78
CA PHE A 22 -6.27 -15.62 -4.75
C PHE A 22 -6.27 -14.12 -4.46
N ALA A 23 -6.35 -13.78 -3.18
CA ALA A 23 -6.16 -12.42 -2.71
C ALA A 23 -4.77 -11.95 -3.17
N ASN A 24 -4.71 -10.86 -3.93
CA ASN A 24 -3.45 -10.20 -4.25
C ASN A 24 -2.94 -9.58 -2.95
N SER A 25 -2.02 -10.27 -2.26
CA SER A 25 -1.39 -9.78 -1.03
C SER A 25 -0.47 -8.59 -1.27
N GLY A 26 -0.26 -8.22 -2.54
CA GLY A 26 0.56 -7.10 -3.01
C GLY A 26 0.13 -5.72 -2.53
N GLY A 27 -0.74 -5.56 -1.54
CA GLY A 27 -1.20 -4.24 -1.09
C GLY A 27 -2.00 -3.46 -2.14
N PRO A 28 -2.47 -2.25 -1.80
CA PRO A 28 -3.39 -1.51 -2.64
C PRO A 28 -2.71 -0.94 -3.90
N PRO A 29 -3.46 -0.80 -5.00
CA PRO A 29 -3.04 -0.02 -6.16
C PRO A 29 -3.06 1.50 -5.87
N TYR A 30 -2.43 2.27 -6.76
CA TYR A 30 -2.40 3.75 -6.68
C TYR A 30 -3.80 4.38 -6.63
N LEU A 31 -4.76 3.81 -7.36
CA LEU A 31 -6.14 4.27 -7.39
C LEU A 31 -7.08 3.32 -6.65
N ASN A 32 -7.96 3.86 -5.83
CA ASN A 32 -8.98 3.12 -5.10
C ASN A 32 -10.18 2.74 -6.00
N SER A 33 -11.22 2.12 -5.43
CA SER A 33 -12.40 1.66 -6.21
C SER A 33 -13.16 2.78 -6.92
N ASP A 34 -13.04 4.01 -6.42
CA ASP A 34 -13.70 5.20 -6.93
C ASP A 34 -12.81 5.97 -7.92
N ASN A 35 -11.69 5.36 -8.34
CA ASN A 35 -10.70 5.94 -9.24
C ASN A 35 -10.07 7.22 -8.70
N GLN A 36 -9.90 7.30 -7.37
CA GLN A 36 -9.22 8.37 -6.65
C GLN A 36 -7.91 7.85 -6.05
N GLU A 37 -6.96 8.74 -5.75
CA GLU A 37 -5.69 8.33 -5.13
C GLU A 37 -5.89 7.66 -3.77
N THR A 38 -5.47 6.40 -3.67
CA THR A 38 -5.61 5.61 -2.43
C THR A 38 -4.93 6.30 -1.25
N ALA A 39 -3.76 6.91 -1.45
CA ALA A 39 -3.00 7.58 -0.39
C ALA A 39 -3.73 8.79 0.23
N LYS A 40 -4.65 9.41 -0.51
CA LYS A 40 -5.40 10.60 -0.08
C LYS A 40 -6.80 10.26 0.40
N TYR A 41 -7.44 9.28 -0.24
CA TYR A 41 -8.85 8.96 -0.01
C TYR A 41 -9.07 7.61 0.67
N GLY A 42 -8.00 6.89 0.99
CA GLY A 42 -8.04 5.60 1.69
C GLY A 42 -8.38 4.41 0.80
N CYS A 43 -8.26 3.23 1.40
CA CYS A 43 -8.44 1.94 0.74
C CYS A 43 -9.92 1.54 0.68
N THR A 44 -10.49 1.44 -0.53
CA THR A 44 -11.91 1.08 -0.75
C THR A 44 -12.12 -0.15 -1.64
N CYS A 45 -11.07 -0.90 -1.97
CA CYS A 45 -11.19 -2.06 -2.87
C CYS A 45 -11.96 -3.24 -2.25
N HIS A 46 -11.98 -3.35 -0.93
CA HIS A 46 -12.68 -4.43 -0.19
C HIS A 46 -13.89 -3.95 0.62
N TYR A 47 -13.99 -2.63 0.82
CA TYR A 47 -15.05 -2.00 1.60
C TYR A 47 -15.46 -0.72 0.88
N SER A 48 -16.74 -0.36 0.92
CA SER A 48 -17.26 0.85 0.25
C SER A 48 -16.77 2.17 0.86
N SER A 49 -15.94 2.12 1.91
CA SER A 49 -15.37 3.28 2.60
C SER A 49 -14.09 2.85 3.30
N PRO A 50 -13.10 3.75 3.45
CA PRO A 50 -11.96 3.49 4.33
C PRO A 50 -12.40 3.22 5.76
N GLY A 51 -11.64 2.41 6.47
CA GLY A 51 -11.86 2.14 7.90
C GLY A 51 -11.44 3.33 8.77
N ASP A 52 -12.02 3.42 9.97
CA ASP A 52 -11.75 4.46 10.97
C ASP A 52 -10.80 4.01 12.09
N ARG A 53 -10.31 2.76 12.01
CA ARG A 53 -9.47 2.15 13.05
C ARG A 53 -7.98 2.27 12.81
N ALA A 54 -7.55 2.53 11.57
CA ALA A 54 -6.14 2.63 11.23
C ALA A 54 -5.53 3.92 11.81
N VAL A 55 -4.41 3.78 12.50
CA VAL A 55 -3.58 4.88 12.98
C VAL A 55 -2.30 4.85 12.15
N VAL A 56 -2.09 5.88 11.35
CA VAL A 56 -0.96 6.01 10.43
C VAL A 56 -0.02 7.09 10.96
N MET A 57 1.27 6.76 11.05
CA MET A 57 2.34 7.66 11.46
C MET A 57 3.50 7.54 10.48
N ALA A 58 4.08 8.69 10.10
CA ALA A 58 5.31 8.77 9.35
C ALA A 58 6.30 9.65 10.13
N SER A 59 7.51 9.15 10.32
CA SER A 59 8.60 9.88 10.99
C SER A 59 9.85 9.92 10.12
N GLY A 60 10.77 10.84 10.41
CA GLY A 60 11.94 11.09 9.55
C GLY A 60 11.70 12.02 8.36
N ILE A 61 10.46 12.48 8.15
CA ILE A 61 10.14 13.48 7.11
C ILE A 61 10.85 14.81 7.44
N PRO A 62 11.70 15.34 6.55
CA PRO A 62 12.42 16.57 6.81
C PRO A 62 11.48 17.79 6.75
N VAL A 63 11.76 18.80 7.58
CA VAL A 63 11.06 20.10 7.51
C VAL A 63 11.46 20.88 6.26
N MET A 64 12.72 20.75 5.84
CA MET A 64 13.28 21.31 4.61
C MET A 64 14.21 20.26 4.00
N TYR A 65 14.21 20.13 2.67
CA TYR A 65 15.11 19.24 1.97
C TYR A 65 16.20 20.03 1.24
N GLU A 66 17.33 19.37 1.03
CA GLU A 66 18.38 19.82 0.12
C GLU A 66 18.32 18.95 -1.14
N PRO A 67 18.58 19.51 -2.34
CA PRO A 67 18.58 18.72 -3.57
C PRO A 67 19.53 17.51 -3.50
N ASP A 68 19.09 16.40 -4.10
CA ASP A 68 19.80 15.11 -4.12
C ASP A 68 20.08 14.48 -2.74
N GLN A 69 19.56 15.03 -1.63
CA GLN A 69 19.72 14.41 -0.31
C GLN A 69 18.67 13.31 -0.07
N SER A 70 19.13 12.21 0.54
CA SER A 70 18.28 11.11 0.98
C SER A 70 17.92 11.23 2.46
N TYR A 71 16.66 10.94 2.78
CA TYR A 71 16.10 10.96 4.13
C TYR A 71 15.45 9.62 4.42
N GLU A 72 15.75 9.04 5.58
CA GLU A 72 15.11 7.80 6.02
C GLU A 72 13.78 8.12 6.70
N PHE A 73 12.71 7.52 6.19
CA PHE A 73 11.37 7.57 6.73
C PHE A 73 11.06 6.25 7.43
N VAL A 74 10.38 6.35 8.57
CA VAL A 74 9.77 5.19 9.24
C VAL A 74 8.26 5.36 9.21
N ILE A 75 7.60 4.45 8.50
CA ILE A 75 6.16 4.35 8.39
C ILE A 75 5.67 3.37 9.45
N THR A 76 4.64 3.76 10.19
CA THR A 76 3.97 2.91 11.18
C THR A 76 2.47 2.95 10.98
N VAL A 77 1.86 1.78 10.81
CA VAL A 77 0.41 1.62 10.68
C VAL A 77 -0.05 0.58 11.70
N ALA A 78 -1.02 0.95 12.53
CA ALA A 78 -1.56 0.07 13.56
C ALA A 78 -3.07 0.23 13.73
N ASP A 79 -3.73 -0.80 14.23
CA ASP A 79 -5.14 -0.73 14.62
C ASP A 79 -5.28 -0.08 16.00
N SER A 80 -6.13 0.94 16.09
CA SER A 80 -6.41 1.68 17.32
C SER A 80 -6.87 0.81 18.50
N VAL A 81 -7.56 -0.31 18.25
CA VAL A 81 -7.97 -1.25 19.31
C VAL A 81 -6.78 -2.08 19.80
N THR A 82 -5.90 -2.49 18.89
CA THR A 82 -4.62 -3.13 19.25
C THR A 82 -3.76 -2.19 20.07
N LEU A 83 -3.65 -0.91 19.67
CA LEU A 83 -2.94 0.12 20.42
C LEU A 83 -3.55 0.37 21.82
N ALA A 84 -4.87 0.19 21.97
CA ALA A 84 -5.55 0.28 23.25
C ALA A 84 -5.38 -0.98 24.14
N GLY A 85 -4.64 -1.99 23.69
CA GLY A 85 -4.35 -3.21 24.44
C GLY A 85 -5.45 -4.27 24.40
N ALA A 86 -6.38 -4.18 23.44
CA ALA A 86 -7.41 -5.18 23.19
C ALA A 86 -7.09 -6.01 21.93
N ASP A 87 -7.86 -7.08 21.70
CA ASP A 87 -7.70 -7.96 20.53
C ASP A 87 -8.19 -7.25 19.26
N GLY A 88 -7.28 -6.49 18.62
CA GLY A 88 -7.47 -5.87 17.31
C GLY A 88 -6.61 -6.50 16.21
N ASN A 89 -6.56 -5.85 15.05
CA ASN A 89 -5.73 -6.31 13.94
C ASN A 89 -4.23 -6.12 14.26
N THR A 90 -3.42 -7.14 14.01
CA THR A 90 -1.97 -7.13 14.22
C THR A 90 -1.18 -7.04 12.91
N LYS A 91 -1.87 -7.08 11.78
CA LYS A 91 -1.31 -6.92 10.45
C LYS A 91 -1.77 -5.60 9.86
N ALA A 92 -0.89 -4.99 9.09
CA ALA A 92 -1.16 -3.71 8.46
C ALA A 92 -0.56 -3.65 7.07
N GLY A 93 -0.97 -2.63 6.35
CA GLY A 93 -0.43 -2.24 5.06
C GLY A 93 -0.27 -0.74 5.00
N PHE A 94 0.36 -0.26 3.94
CA PHE A 94 0.40 1.16 3.62
C PHE A 94 0.43 1.38 2.11
N LEU A 95 0.12 2.62 1.71
CA LEU A 95 0.50 3.21 0.43
C LEU A 95 0.94 4.65 0.66
N LEU A 96 2.11 5.01 0.12
CA LEU A 96 2.73 6.33 0.23
C LEU A 96 3.01 6.89 -1.16
N THR A 97 2.78 8.19 -1.34
CA THR A 97 3.17 8.93 -2.54
C THR A 97 3.59 10.36 -2.19
N ASP A 98 4.51 10.91 -2.99
CA ASP A 98 4.83 12.34 -3.05
C ASP A 98 4.39 12.96 -4.40
N ASN A 99 3.60 12.22 -5.19
CA ASN A 99 3.21 12.53 -6.56
C ASN A 99 4.39 12.65 -7.55
N GLY A 100 5.47 11.89 -7.32
CA GLY A 100 6.62 11.80 -8.22
C GLY A 100 7.61 12.97 -8.06
N ALA A 101 7.65 13.58 -6.87
CA ALA A 101 8.51 14.72 -6.61
C ALA A 101 9.98 14.30 -6.38
N GLY A 102 10.19 13.25 -5.59
CA GLY A 102 11.48 12.61 -5.35
C GLY A 102 11.45 11.15 -5.76
N ASN A 103 12.35 10.37 -5.17
CA ASN A 103 12.48 8.95 -5.48
C ASN A 103 12.53 8.12 -4.19
N PHE A 104 11.60 7.17 -4.05
CA PHE A 104 11.62 6.20 -2.95
C PHE A 104 12.55 5.02 -3.27
N SER A 105 13.23 4.52 -2.25
CA SER A 105 14.00 3.28 -2.27
C SER A 105 13.91 2.58 -0.91
N TRP A 106 14.16 1.29 -0.89
CA TRP A 106 14.02 0.46 0.31
C TRP A 106 14.96 -0.74 0.22
N ASP A 107 15.15 -1.40 1.36
CA ASP A 107 15.83 -2.69 1.42
C ASP A 107 14.86 -3.83 1.06
N ASP A 108 15.33 -4.87 0.40
CA ASP A 108 14.51 -6.01 -0.03
C ASP A 108 13.77 -6.68 1.14
N SER A 109 14.32 -6.62 2.37
CA SER A 109 13.68 -7.17 3.58
C SER A 109 12.42 -6.42 4.02
N GLN A 110 12.14 -5.25 3.47
CA GLN A 110 10.99 -4.45 3.85
C GLN A 110 9.68 -4.95 3.24
N GLU A 111 9.73 -5.86 2.26
CA GLU A 111 8.52 -6.33 1.54
C GLU A 111 7.70 -5.13 1.02
N ILE A 112 8.39 -4.25 0.30
CA ILE A 112 7.82 -3.06 -0.37
C ILE A 112 7.95 -3.23 -1.87
N ARG A 113 7.02 -2.62 -2.59
CA ARG A 113 7.01 -2.52 -4.04
C ARG A 113 6.54 -1.14 -4.50
N GLU A 114 6.74 -0.87 -5.78
CA GLU A 114 6.02 0.18 -6.49
C GLU A 114 4.51 -0.14 -6.52
N ALA A 115 3.66 0.86 -6.38
CA ALA A 115 2.21 0.70 -6.38
C ALA A 115 1.67 0.46 -7.79
N ASP A 116 0.70 -0.45 -7.94
CA ASP A 116 0.13 -0.73 -9.25
C ASP A 116 -0.55 0.53 -9.82
N GLY A 117 -0.13 0.93 -11.02
CA GLY A 117 -0.65 2.10 -11.71
C GLY A 117 0.18 3.38 -11.56
N ASP A 118 1.14 3.43 -10.62
CA ASP A 118 2.11 4.53 -10.53
C ASP A 118 3.44 4.06 -9.92
N PRO A 119 4.53 4.00 -10.72
CA PRO A 119 5.84 3.55 -10.25
C PRO A 119 6.50 4.50 -9.23
N ASN A 120 6.00 5.73 -9.07
CA ASN A 120 6.54 6.70 -8.11
C ASN A 120 5.84 6.62 -6.75
N ALA A 121 4.74 5.87 -6.65
CA ALA A 121 4.10 5.56 -5.39
C ALA A 121 4.58 4.18 -4.90
N VAL A 122 4.60 3.99 -3.58
CA VAL A 122 5.09 2.74 -2.97
C VAL A 122 4.04 2.16 -2.04
N SER A 123 3.98 0.83 -2.01
CA SER A 123 3.05 0.04 -1.18
C SER A 123 3.79 -1.16 -0.61
N HIS A 124 3.30 -1.68 0.52
CA HIS A 124 3.66 -3.03 0.95
C HIS A 124 3.34 -4.08 -0.14
N SER A 125 4.17 -5.11 -0.25
CA SER A 125 3.95 -6.29 -1.11
C SER A 125 3.33 -7.48 -0.37
N GLU A 126 3.37 -7.47 0.96
CA GLU A 126 2.64 -8.38 1.84
C GLU A 126 2.30 -7.67 3.15
N THR A 127 1.18 -8.03 3.78
CA THR A 127 0.77 -7.40 5.04
C THR A 127 1.80 -7.71 6.13
N GLY A 128 2.42 -6.66 6.67
CA GLY A 128 3.49 -6.76 7.66
C GLY A 128 3.00 -6.53 9.09
N ASP A 129 3.95 -6.41 10.01
CA ASP A 129 3.70 -6.06 11.42
C ASP A 129 3.42 -4.55 11.60
N GLY A 130 3.31 -3.80 10.51
CA GLY A 130 2.92 -2.40 10.53
C GLY A 130 4.06 -1.41 10.68
N VAL A 131 5.31 -1.82 10.42
CA VAL A 131 6.48 -0.93 10.46
C VAL A 131 7.33 -1.16 9.21
N TRP A 132 7.65 -0.07 8.52
CA TRP A 132 8.49 -0.07 7.32
C TRP A 132 9.47 1.09 7.34
N THR A 133 10.70 0.83 6.88
CA THR A 133 11.74 1.83 6.66
C THR A 133 11.91 2.07 5.17
N ILE A 134 11.83 3.33 4.74
CA ILE A 134 11.91 3.75 3.33
C ILE A 134 12.88 4.91 3.25
N SER A 135 13.77 4.91 2.27
CA SER A 135 14.58 6.08 1.94
C SER A 135 13.88 6.90 0.87
N TRP A 136 13.75 8.21 1.08
CA TRP A 136 13.28 9.16 0.09
C TRP A 136 14.41 10.10 -0.30
N THR A 137 14.77 10.09 -1.59
CA THR A 137 15.74 11.02 -2.16
C THR A 137 15.03 12.21 -2.77
N ALA A 138 15.40 13.40 -2.31
CA ALA A 138 14.87 14.66 -2.83
C ALA A 138 15.22 14.88 -4.30
N PRO A 139 14.41 15.64 -5.06
CA PRO A 139 14.72 15.99 -6.45
C PRO A 139 16.06 16.72 -6.59
N SER A 140 16.63 16.69 -7.80
CA SER A 140 17.95 17.28 -8.11
C SER A 140 17.97 18.82 -8.14
N SER A 141 16.83 19.46 -7.93
CA SER A 141 16.68 20.89 -7.76
C SER A 141 15.51 21.20 -6.83
N ASP A 142 15.52 22.39 -6.23
CA ASP A 142 14.41 22.85 -5.39
C ASP A 142 13.11 22.96 -6.21
N SER A 143 12.17 22.09 -5.90
CA SER A 143 10.82 22.01 -6.48
C SER A 143 9.77 22.70 -5.60
N GLY A 144 10.19 23.44 -4.56
CA GLY A 144 9.32 24.04 -3.57
C GLY A 144 8.75 23.01 -2.60
N THR A 145 7.55 23.26 -2.07
CA THR A 145 6.92 22.38 -1.09
C THR A 145 6.53 21.04 -1.71
N ILE A 146 6.99 19.94 -1.08
CA ILE A 146 6.62 18.57 -1.43
C ILE A 146 5.62 18.06 -0.39
N LEU A 147 4.53 17.46 -0.88
CA LEU A 147 3.45 16.92 -0.03
C LEU A 147 3.44 15.41 -0.12
N PHE A 148 3.64 14.76 1.02
CA PHE A 148 3.49 13.32 1.17
C PHE A 148 2.04 12.99 1.55
N SER A 149 1.46 12.00 0.88
CA SER A 149 0.15 11.44 1.21
C SER A 149 0.29 9.96 1.53
N ILE A 150 -0.37 9.51 2.60
CA ILE A 150 -0.25 8.14 3.08
C ILE A 150 -1.60 7.60 3.57
N ALA A 151 -1.88 6.35 3.22
CA ALA A 151 -2.98 5.55 3.73
C ALA A 151 -2.47 4.22 4.30
N GLY A 152 -3.24 3.60 5.19
CA GLY A 152 -2.95 2.32 5.83
C GLY A 152 -4.20 1.59 6.31
#